data_AF-A0A7J8ZTJ5-F1
#
_entry.id   AF-A0A7J8ZTJ5-F1
#
_cell.length_a   1.000
_cell.length_b   1.000
_cell.length_c   1.000
_cell.angle_alpha   90.00
_cell.angle_beta   90.00
_cell.angle_gamma   90.00
#
_symmetry.space_group_name_H-M   'P 1'
#
loop_
_entity.id
_entity.type
_entity.pdbx_description
1 polymer ?
#
loop_
_entity_poly.entity_id
_entity_poly.type
_entity_poly.pdbx_seq_one_letter_code
_entity_poly.pdbx_strand_id
1 'polypeptide(L)'
;MALWFCSARLFLFLFIVSALPIAYIIYQERAETDHHVFHYHSSGFFRESAKWDDQSRSFLVTFLEGGVGEIHVPQNYTRDVVLKEVTVVKDSDLTGNASLGLALDRPRNRLLVAVADMFGNRYSALAAYDLSTWKRLFLTKLSDS
;
A
#
# COMPACT_ATOMS: atom_id res chain seq x y z
N MET A 1 -7.52 33.08 -30.96
CA MET A 1 -8.03 33.12 -29.57
C MET A 1 -6.83 32.95 -28.66
N ALA A 2 -6.28 34.07 -28.17
CA ALA A 2 -5.02 34.07 -27.42
C ALA A 2 -5.25 33.67 -25.96
N LEU A 3 -4.38 32.80 -25.46
CA LEU A 3 -4.34 32.25 -24.11
C LEU A 3 -4.27 33.37 -23.05
N TRP A 4 -5.41 33.67 -22.43
CA TRP A 4 -5.54 34.65 -21.35
C TRP A 4 -5.28 34.00 -19.97
N PHE A 5 -4.26 33.14 -19.88
CA PHE A 5 -3.94 32.34 -18.69
C PHE A 5 -2.47 32.44 -18.24
N CYS A 6 -1.78 33.54 -18.54
CA CYS A 6 -0.37 33.75 -18.17
C CYS A 6 -0.15 35.04 -17.38
N SER A 7 -0.88 35.23 -16.27
CA SER A 7 -0.56 36.29 -15.30
C SER A 7 0.10 35.66 -14.08
N ALA A 8 1.24 36.20 -13.64
CA ALA A 8 1.94 35.75 -12.42
C ALA A 8 1.01 35.76 -11.20
N ARG A 9 0.05 36.70 -11.13
CA ARG A 9 -0.95 36.77 -10.06
C ARG A 9 -1.91 35.58 -10.07
N LEU A 10 -2.28 35.09 -11.25
CA LEU A 10 -3.14 33.92 -11.39
C LEU A 10 -2.41 32.64 -10.97
N PHE A 11 -1.15 32.46 -11.39
CA PHE A 11 -0.34 31.32 -10.94
C PHE A 11 -0.12 31.33 -9.42
N LEU A 12 0.13 32.50 -8.84
CA LEU A 12 0.32 32.65 -7.40
C LEU A 12 -0.98 32.36 -6.63
N PHE A 13 -2.13 32.79 -7.17
CA PHE A 13 -3.44 32.43 -6.63
C PHE A 13 -3.71 30.92 -6.71
N LEU A 14 -3.51 30.29 -7.87
CA LEU A 14 -3.69 28.85 -8.04
C LEU A 14 -2.76 28.04 -7.13
N PHE A 15 -1.52 28.51 -6.95
CA PHE A 15 -0.56 27.90 -6.02
C PHE A 15 -1.09 27.93 -4.58
N ILE A 16 -1.59 29.08 -4.10
CA ILE A 16 -2.17 29.19 -2.76
C ILE A 16 -3.41 28.31 -2.62
N VAL A 17 -4.31 28.31 -3.60
CA VAL A 17 -5.53 27.49 -3.57
C VAL A 17 -5.18 25.99 -3.58
N SER A 18 -4.14 25.59 -4.32
CA SER A 18 -3.66 24.20 -4.37
C SER A 18 -3.06 23.72 -3.04
N ALA A 19 -2.65 24.63 -2.16
CA ALA A 19 -2.17 24.28 -0.82
C ALA A 19 -3.31 23.90 0.13
N LEU A 20 -4.55 24.35 -0.12
CA LEU A 20 -5.70 24.07 0.76
C LEU A 20 -6.03 22.57 0.84
N PRO A 21 -6.14 21.80 -0.28
CA PRO A 21 -6.32 20.36 -0.21
C PRO A 21 -5.19 19.64 0.55
N ILE A 22 -3.94 20.05 0.32
CA ILE A 22 -2.77 19.44 0.98
C ILE A 22 -2.81 19.71 2.49
N ALA A 23 -3.09 20.95 2.90
CA ALA A 23 -3.23 21.32 4.30
C ALA A 23 -4.39 20.57 4.98
N TYR A 24 -5.51 20.39 4.28
CA TYR A 24 -6.64 19.62 4.76
C TYR A 24 -6.29 18.13 4.98
N ILE A 25 -5.59 17.50 4.03
CA ILE A 25 -5.11 16.12 4.19
C ILE A 25 -4.17 16.02 5.40
N ILE A 26 -3.20 16.92 5.53
CA ILE A 26 -2.26 16.94 6.66
C ILE A 26 -3.01 17.11 7.99
N TYR A 27 -4.02 17.97 8.02
CA TYR A 27 -4.86 18.15 9.21
C TYR A 27 -5.60 16.86 9.58
N GLN A 28 -6.22 16.18 8.61
CA GLN A 28 -6.94 14.93 8.85
C GLN A 28 -6.01 13.80 9.30
N GLU A 29 -4.83 13.67 8.71
CA GLU A 29 -3.83 12.65 9.09
C GLU A 29 -3.18 12.90 10.46
N ARG A 30 -3.26 14.14 10.97
CA ARG A 30 -2.70 14.53 12.28
C ARG A 30 -3.76 14.73 13.36
N ALA A 31 -5.03 14.75 13.00
CA ALA A 31 -6.11 14.95 13.95
C ALA A 31 -6.09 13.81 14.97
N GLU A 32 -6.18 14.14 16.26
CA GLU A 32 -6.34 13.13 17.30
C GLU A 32 -7.67 12.41 17.08
N THR A 33 -7.61 11.14 16.74
CA THR A 33 -8.79 10.28 16.63
C THR A 33 -8.97 9.49 17.90
N ASP A 34 -10.21 9.27 18.32
CA ASP A 34 -10.53 8.37 19.44
C ASP A 34 -10.40 6.86 19.06
N HIS A 35 -10.00 6.58 17.82
CA HIS A 35 -9.77 5.23 17.33
C HIS A 35 -8.39 4.70 17.73
N HIS A 36 -8.29 3.38 17.85
CA HIS A 36 -7.03 2.71 18.15
C HIS A 36 -6.10 2.74 16.93
N VAL A 37 -4.97 3.42 17.06
CA VAL A 37 -3.96 3.56 16.00
C VAL A 37 -2.74 2.70 16.33
N PHE A 38 -2.26 1.95 15.34
CA PHE A 38 -1.00 1.20 15.42
C PHE A 38 0.11 1.97 14.70
N HIS A 39 1.11 2.41 15.44
CA HIS A 39 2.31 2.99 14.86
C HIS A 39 3.30 1.90 14.48
N TYR A 40 3.91 2.00 13.30
CA TYR A 40 4.90 1.05 12.84
C TYR A 40 5.99 1.72 12.00
N HIS A 41 7.17 1.09 11.97
CA HIS A 41 8.26 1.47 11.07
C HIS A 41 8.22 0.65 9.78
N SER A 42 8.13 1.37 8.67
CA SER A 42 8.30 0.85 7.31
C SER A 42 9.74 1.06 6.83
N SER A 43 10.20 0.20 5.92
CA SER A 43 11.50 0.33 5.25
C SER A 43 11.42 0.88 3.82
N GLY A 44 10.21 1.06 3.28
CA GLY A 44 9.98 1.40 1.88
C GLY A 44 9.18 2.69 1.68
N PHE A 45 8.85 2.96 0.41
CA PHE A 45 8.33 4.25 0.01
C PHE A 45 6.83 4.40 0.26
N PHE A 46 6.02 3.47 -0.28
CA PHE A 46 4.57 3.63 -0.22
C PHE A 46 3.87 2.28 -0.01
N ARG A 47 2.99 2.24 0.99
CA ARG A 47 2.13 1.10 1.30
C ARG A 47 0.79 1.37 0.66
N GLU A 48 0.40 0.54 -0.28
CA GLU A 48 -0.75 0.82 -1.13
C GLU A 48 -2.06 0.36 -0.51
N SER A 49 -2.09 -0.85 0.06
CA SER A 49 -3.28 -1.39 0.72
C SER A 49 -2.86 -2.19 1.95
N ALA A 50 -3.69 -2.14 3.00
CA ALA A 50 -3.57 -2.97 4.18
C ALA A 50 -4.84 -3.79 4.40
N LYS A 51 -4.69 -5.00 4.97
CA LYS A 51 -5.79 -5.78 5.56
C LYS A 51 -5.34 -6.42 6.86
N TRP A 52 -6.29 -6.58 7.76
CA TRP A 52 -6.08 -7.28 9.03
C TRP A 52 -6.20 -8.79 8.86
N ASP A 53 -5.22 -9.52 9.39
CA ASP A 53 -5.26 -10.96 9.59
C ASP A 53 -5.51 -11.26 11.07
N ASP A 54 -6.72 -11.73 11.38
CA ASP A 54 -7.14 -12.10 12.73
C ASP A 54 -6.44 -13.35 13.31
N GLN A 55 -5.95 -14.27 12.49
CA GLN A 55 -5.33 -15.52 12.95
C GLN A 55 -3.85 -15.31 13.30
N SER A 56 -3.10 -14.65 12.43
CA SER A 56 -1.71 -14.26 12.70
C SER A 56 -1.61 -12.99 13.57
N ARG A 57 -2.75 -12.31 13.78
CA ARG A 57 -2.85 -11.05 14.51
C ARG A 57 -1.89 -10.01 13.93
N SER A 58 -1.91 -9.88 12.61
CA SER A 58 -0.98 -9.03 11.87
C SER A 58 -1.69 -8.25 10.75
N PHE A 59 -1.12 -7.10 10.39
CA PHE A 59 -1.54 -6.40 9.18
C PHE A 59 -0.70 -6.89 8.00
N LEU A 60 -1.37 -7.27 6.92
CA LEU A 60 -0.74 -7.56 5.64
C LEU A 60 -0.84 -6.33 4.75
N VAL A 61 0.28 -5.92 4.18
CA VAL A 61 0.40 -4.65 3.49
C VAL A 61 1.09 -4.82 2.14
N THR A 62 0.53 -4.27 1.08
CA THR A 62 1.13 -4.28 -0.26
C THR A 62 1.99 -3.06 -0.51
N PHE A 63 3.01 -3.22 -1.35
CA PHE A 63 3.97 -2.17 -1.66
C PHE A 63 3.82 -1.64 -3.08
N LEU A 64 3.91 -0.33 -3.25
CA LEU A 64 4.01 0.28 -4.59
C LEU A 64 5.28 -0.15 -5.31
N GLU A 65 6.37 -0.34 -4.56
CA GLU A 65 7.63 -0.93 -5.04
C GLU A 65 7.58 -2.46 -5.24
N GLY A 66 6.41 -3.07 -5.08
CA GLY A 66 6.13 -4.49 -5.24
C GLY A 66 6.45 -5.34 -4.01
N GLY A 67 5.63 -6.35 -3.76
CA GLY A 67 5.77 -7.28 -2.63
C GLY A 67 4.73 -7.05 -1.54
N VAL A 68 4.87 -7.83 -0.46
CA VAL A 68 3.98 -7.81 0.70
C VAL A 68 4.79 -7.77 1.98
N GLY A 69 4.37 -6.90 2.90
CA GLY A 69 4.85 -6.80 4.26
C GLY A 69 3.82 -7.34 5.26
N GLU A 70 4.34 -7.80 6.38
CA GLU A 70 3.58 -8.19 7.55
C GLU A 70 3.98 -7.29 8.73
N ILE A 71 2.97 -6.79 9.46
CA ILE A 71 3.15 -6.03 10.69
C ILE A 71 2.47 -6.82 11.80
N HIS A 72 3.25 -7.60 12.54
CA HIS A 72 2.74 -8.43 13.62
C HIS A 72 2.39 -7.59 14.86
N VAL A 73 1.19 -7.81 15.42
CA VAL A 73 0.74 -7.16 16.65
C VAL A 73 0.82 -8.16 17.81
N PRO A 74 1.75 -7.99 18.76
CA PRO A 74 1.94 -8.91 19.88
C PRO A 74 0.78 -8.85 20.88
N GLN A 75 0.44 -9.96 21.55
CA GLN A 75 -0.74 -10.03 22.44
C GLN A 75 -0.73 -8.98 23.56
N ASN A 76 0.44 -8.69 24.10
CA ASN A 76 0.70 -7.67 25.11
C ASN A 76 0.98 -6.28 24.50
N TYR A 77 0.40 -5.97 23.34
CA TYR A 77 0.58 -4.67 22.69
C TYR A 77 0.12 -3.52 23.59
N THR A 78 1.01 -2.54 23.75
CA THR A 78 0.75 -1.27 24.42
C THR A 78 0.98 -0.13 23.43
N ARG A 79 0.28 1.00 23.61
CA ARG A 79 0.28 2.13 22.66
C ARG A 79 1.66 2.80 22.48
N ASP A 80 2.57 2.60 23.42
CA ASP A 80 3.96 3.08 23.39
C ASP A 80 4.88 2.24 22.51
N VAL A 81 4.45 1.03 22.11
CA VAL A 81 5.24 0.16 21.24
C VAL A 81 5.03 0.56 19.78
N VAL A 82 6.13 0.91 19.12
CA VAL A 82 6.17 1.08 17.66
C VAL A 82 6.46 -0.28 17.02
N LEU A 83 5.53 -0.77 16.23
CA LEU A 83 5.64 -2.06 15.53
C LEU A 83 6.68 -1.97 14.40
N LYS A 84 7.06 -3.13 13.87
CA LYS A 84 7.96 -3.21 12.73
C LYS A 84 7.30 -3.95 11.58
N GLU A 85 7.38 -3.37 10.39
CA GLU A 85 7.01 -4.07 9.17
C GLU A 85 8.16 -4.98 8.71
N VAL A 86 7.81 -6.21 8.36
CA VAL A 86 8.72 -7.23 7.84
C VAL A 86 8.23 -7.66 6.46
N THR A 87 9.09 -7.55 5.45
CA THR A 87 8.76 -8.05 4.11
C THR A 87 8.68 -9.57 4.14
N VAL A 88 7.51 -10.11 3.80
CA VAL A 88 7.24 -11.56 3.76
C VAL A 88 7.21 -12.10 2.33
N VAL A 89 6.88 -11.27 1.35
CA VAL A 89 6.88 -11.64 -0.08
C VAL A 89 7.66 -10.59 -0.88
N LYS A 90 8.68 -11.07 -1.60
CA LYS A 90 9.40 -10.28 -2.60
C LYS A 90 9.91 -11.19 -3.72
N ASP A 91 9.08 -11.33 -4.74
CA ASP A 91 9.37 -12.18 -5.89
C ASP A 91 10.32 -11.47 -6.87
N SER A 92 11.46 -12.10 -7.18
CA SER A 92 12.49 -11.51 -8.04
C SER A 92 12.03 -11.35 -9.49
N ASP A 93 11.20 -12.28 -10.00
CA ASP A 93 10.64 -12.24 -11.35
C ASP A 93 9.63 -11.08 -11.53
N LEU A 94 9.04 -10.59 -10.44
CA LEU A 94 8.10 -9.46 -10.43
C LEU A 94 8.77 -8.09 -10.12
N THR A 95 10.10 -8.04 -10.05
CA THR A 95 10.84 -6.80 -9.69
C THR A 95 10.51 -5.63 -10.61
N GLY A 96 9.83 -4.59 -10.13
CA GLY A 96 9.46 -3.42 -10.93
C GLY A 96 7.98 -3.39 -11.31
N ASN A 97 7.23 -4.45 -10.99
CA ASN A 97 5.79 -4.36 -10.82
C ASN A 97 5.44 -3.81 -9.44
N ALA A 98 4.30 -3.13 -9.35
CA ALA A 98 3.69 -2.74 -8.09
C ALA A 98 2.76 -3.85 -7.57
N SER A 99 2.50 -3.86 -6.26
CA SER A 99 1.44 -4.66 -5.67
C SER A 99 0.29 -3.72 -5.31
N LEU A 100 -0.78 -3.72 -6.11
CA LEU A 100 -1.90 -2.78 -6.03
C LEU A 100 -3.19 -3.49 -5.61
N GLY A 101 -3.30 -3.79 -4.32
CA GLY A 101 -4.44 -4.45 -3.73
C GLY A 101 -4.14 -5.88 -3.31
N LEU A 102 -4.85 -6.30 -2.25
CA LEU A 102 -4.75 -7.63 -1.68
C LEU A 102 -6.09 -8.10 -1.12
N ALA A 103 -6.30 -9.42 -1.13
CA ALA A 103 -7.47 -10.07 -0.54
C ALA A 103 -7.07 -11.35 0.20
N LEU A 104 -7.57 -11.52 1.42
CA LEU A 104 -7.37 -12.74 2.20
C LEU A 104 -8.47 -13.74 1.86
N ASP A 105 -8.10 -14.91 1.35
CA ASP A 105 -8.99 -16.06 1.12
C ASP A 105 -8.68 -17.13 2.18
N ARG A 106 -9.21 -16.90 3.38
CA ARG A 106 -8.99 -17.75 4.55
C ARG A 106 -9.50 -19.18 4.43
N PRO A 107 -10.67 -19.47 3.82
CA PRO A 107 -11.10 -20.85 3.59
C PRO A 107 -10.08 -21.69 2.80
N ARG A 108 -9.24 -21.04 1.99
CA ARG A 108 -8.17 -21.69 1.21
C ARG A 108 -6.77 -21.34 1.71
N ASN A 109 -6.66 -20.73 2.89
CA ASN A 109 -5.42 -20.30 3.54
C ASN A 109 -4.45 -19.54 2.60
N ARG A 110 -4.98 -18.63 1.77
CA ARG A 110 -4.17 -17.94 0.78
C ARG A 110 -4.40 -16.44 0.75
N LEU A 111 -3.34 -15.71 0.41
CA LEU A 111 -3.34 -14.30 0.10
C LEU A 111 -3.35 -14.12 -1.41
N LEU A 112 -4.30 -13.35 -1.93
CA LEU A 112 -4.33 -12.92 -3.33
C LEU A 112 -3.75 -11.51 -3.41
N VAL A 113 -2.87 -11.27 -4.39
CA VAL A 113 -2.21 -9.98 -4.61
C VAL A 113 -2.31 -9.61 -6.08
N ALA A 114 -2.82 -8.41 -6.34
CA ALA A 114 -2.83 -7.84 -7.67
C ALA A 114 -1.45 -7.25 -7.97
N VAL A 115 -0.78 -7.81 -8.97
CA VAL A 115 0.53 -7.38 -9.45
C VAL A 115 0.28 -6.49 -10.67
N ALA A 116 0.62 -5.21 -10.56
CA ALA A 116 0.33 -4.23 -11.60
C ALA A 116 1.61 -3.79 -12.30
N ASP A 117 1.55 -3.66 -13.62
CA ASP A 117 2.56 -2.97 -14.39
C ASP A 117 2.24 -1.48 -14.46
N MET A 118 2.73 -0.71 -13.49
CA MET A 118 2.43 0.72 -13.39
C MET A 118 3.12 1.55 -14.49
N PHE A 119 4.24 1.08 -15.04
CA PHE A 119 5.05 1.82 -16.00
C PHE A 119 4.95 1.31 -17.44
N GLY A 120 4.14 0.27 -17.70
CA GLY A 120 3.90 -0.26 -19.04
C GLY A 120 5.07 -1.03 -19.65
N ASN A 121 6.03 -1.48 -18.84
CA ASN A 121 7.25 -2.16 -19.29
C ASN A 121 7.22 -3.68 -19.04
N ARG A 122 6.15 -4.18 -18.43
CA ARG A 122 6.01 -5.55 -17.92
C ARG A 122 4.60 -6.08 -18.24
N TYR A 123 4.05 -6.88 -17.33
CA TYR A 123 2.72 -7.45 -17.43
C TYR A 123 2.01 -7.32 -16.10
N SER A 124 0.69 -7.20 -16.14
CA SER A 124 -0.14 -7.30 -14.95
C SER A 124 -0.51 -8.76 -14.67
N ALA A 125 -0.63 -9.14 -13.41
CA ALA A 125 -0.92 -10.50 -13.00
C ALA A 125 -1.70 -10.55 -11.69
N LEU A 126 -2.31 -11.69 -11.41
CA LEU A 126 -2.81 -12.06 -10.09
C LEU A 126 -1.89 -13.14 -9.51
N ALA A 127 -1.29 -12.84 -8.37
CA ALA A 127 -0.51 -13.80 -7.61
C ALA A 127 -1.31 -14.33 -6.41
N ALA A 128 -1.08 -15.58 -6.05
CA ALA A 128 -1.56 -16.14 -4.79
C ALA A 128 -0.41 -16.72 -3.99
N TYR A 129 -0.45 -16.53 -2.67
CA TYR A 129 0.55 -17.01 -1.73
C TYR A 129 -0.13 -17.80 -0.61
N ASP A 130 0.50 -18.86 -0.16
CA ASP A 130 0.06 -19.57 1.05
C ASP A 130 0.36 -18.69 2.29
N LEU A 131 -0.63 -18.49 3.16
CA LEU A 131 -0.50 -17.59 4.32
C LEU A 131 0.44 -18.12 5.40
N SER A 132 0.72 -19.43 5.42
CA SER A 132 1.59 -20.04 6.45
C SER A 132 3.06 -20.05 6.06
N THR A 133 3.35 -20.16 4.76
CA THR A 133 4.71 -20.33 4.23
C THR A 133 5.17 -19.18 3.36
N TRP A 134 4.27 -18.27 2.98
CA TRP A 134 4.48 -17.20 1.99
C TRP A 134 4.90 -17.71 0.60
N LYS A 135 4.80 -19.01 0.36
CA LYS A 135 5.14 -19.61 -0.92
C LYS A 135 4.08 -19.24 -1.95
N ARG A 136 4.52 -18.80 -3.14
CA ARG A 136 3.64 -18.54 -4.27
C ARG A 136 2.96 -19.84 -4.73
N LEU A 137 1.64 -19.85 -4.69
CA LEU A 137 0.77 -20.95 -5.13
C LEU A 137 0.54 -20.88 -6.64
N PHE A 138 0.24 -19.70 -7.17
CA PHE A 138 0.13 -19.46 -8.60
C PHE A 138 0.44 -18.01 -8.94
N LEU A 139 0.73 -17.78 -10.22
CA LEU A 139 0.84 -16.48 -10.85
C LEU A 139 0.14 -16.56 -12.20
N THR A 140 -0.90 -15.76 -12.39
CA THR A 140 -1.67 -15.73 -13.63
C THR A 140 -1.54 -14.37 -14.25
N LYS A 141 -0.86 -14.28 -15.40
CA LYS A 141 -0.83 -13.06 -16.20
C LYS A 141 -2.27 -12.69 -16.59
N LEU A 142 -2.64 -11.44 -16.36
CA LEU A 142 -3.89 -10.86 -16.81
C LEU A 142 -3.70 -10.43 -18.26
N SER A 143 -4.72 -10.65 -19.09
CA SER A 143 -4.72 -10.24 -20.49
C SER A 143 -4.51 -8.74 -20.59
N ASP A 144 -3.64 -8.31 -21.50
CA ASP A 144 -3.50 -6.90 -21.85
C ASP A 144 -4.83 -6.47 -22.52
N SER A 145 -5.52 -5.48 -21.96
CA SER A 145 -6.67 -4.81 -22.59
C SER A 145 -6.19 -3.67 -23.48
#